data_AF-W2TTP8-F1
#
_entry.id   AF-W2TTP8-F1
#
_cell.length_a   1.000
_cell.length_b   1.000
_cell.length_c   1.000
_cell.angle_alpha   90.00
_cell.angle_beta   90.00
_cell.angle_gamma   90.00
#
_symmetry.space_group_name_H-M   'P 1'
#
loop_
_entity.id
_entity.type
_entity.pdbx_description
1 polymer ?
#
loop_
_entity_poly.entity_id
_entity_poly.type
_entity_poly.pdbx_seq_one_letter_code
_entity_poly.pdbx_strand_id
1 'polypeptide(L)'
;IASANQHLLYLVREERACTQDSVRHLTLAFKLLQQREKWLHHFELARNNVLPEHAEGTGHKLHYKSFKVDVPYKCSVCDKFLKGLFFQGYKCENCGGLLHKACIGLRPCAGRRHTTSVSHSSSFTNGTHFRHSSFG
;
A
#
# COMPACT_ATOMS: atom_id res chain seq x y z
N ILE A 1 0.36 22.64 31.92
CA ILE A 1 -0.44 22.08 33.04
C ILE A 1 -0.86 20.67 32.63
N ALA A 2 -0.01 19.67 32.86
CA ALA A 2 -0.41 18.26 32.74
C ALA A 2 -0.86 17.83 34.13
N SER A 3 -2.16 17.61 34.30
CA SER A 3 -2.66 16.98 35.52
C SER A 3 -2.11 15.55 35.57
N ALA A 4 -1.72 15.07 36.76
CA ALA A 4 -1.10 13.75 36.98
C ALA A 4 -1.94 12.54 36.50
N ASN A 5 -3.19 12.77 36.08
CA ASN A 5 -4.15 11.75 35.64
C ASN A 5 -4.55 11.91 34.15
N GLN A 6 -3.61 12.23 33.27
CA GLN A 6 -3.87 12.29 31.82
C GLN A 6 -3.08 11.22 31.08
N HIS A 7 -3.77 10.51 30.18
CA HIS A 7 -3.17 9.53 29.28
C HIS A 7 -2.94 10.17 27.91
N LEU A 8 -1.68 10.26 27.50
CA LEU A 8 -1.30 10.96 26.28
C LEU A 8 -1.14 9.99 25.09
N LEU A 9 -1.54 10.45 23.91
CA LEU A 9 -1.27 9.82 22.62
C LEU A 9 -0.59 10.85 21.72
N TYR A 10 0.55 10.46 21.15
CA TYR A 10 1.32 11.30 20.25
C TYR A 10 1.15 10.81 18.82
N LEU A 11 0.68 11.69 17.95
CA LEU A 11 0.63 11.44 16.51
C LEU A 11 1.76 12.25 15.88
N VAL A 12 2.75 11.55 15.34
CA VAL A 12 3.95 12.17 14.75
C VAL A 12 3.91 11.96 13.25
N ARG A 13 4.13 13.04 12.49
CA ARG A 13 4.25 13.00 11.04
C ARG A 13 5.67 12.58 10.65
N GLU A 14 5.78 11.69 9.67
CA GLU A 14 7.08 11.34 9.09
C GLU A 14 7.73 12.56 8.40
N GLU A 15 9.03 12.77 8.66
CA GLU A 15 9.77 13.97 8.23
C GLU A 15 9.73 14.21 6.72
N ARG A 16 9.69 13.15 5.92
CA ARG A 16 9.69 13.19 4.45
C ARG A 16 8.42 13.81 3.84
N ALA A 17 7.36 13.98 4.64
CA ALA A 17 6.06 14.48 4.22
C ALA A 17 5.74 15.90 4.75
N CYS A 18 6.76 16.65 5.17
CA CYS A 18 6.60 17.91 5.89
C CYS A 18 7.11 19.12 5.07
N THR A 19 6.25 20.10 4.82
CA THR A 19 6.68 21.46 4.44
C THR A 19 7.03 22.26 5.70
N GLN A 20 7.61 23.46 5.56
CA GLN A 20 8.04 24.28 6.69
C GLN A 20 6.89 24.65 7.65
N ASP A 21 5.67 24.78 7.13
CA ASP A 21 4.45 25.12 7.90
C ASP A 21 3.63 23.90 8.35
N SER A 22 4.08 22.69 8.05
CA SER A 22 3.32 21.47 8.38
C SER A 22 3.40 21.15 9.88
N VAL A 23 2.24 20.87 10.49
CA VAL A 23 2.17 20.33 11.86
C VAL A 23 2.88 18.96 11.92
N ARG A 24 3.91 18.88 12.76
CA ARG A 24 4.77 17.68 12.90
C ARG A 24 4.32 16.72 13.99
N HIS A 25 3.68 17.23 15.02
CA HIS A 25 3.23 16.45 16.16
C HIS A 25 1.88 16.98 16.65
N LEU A 26 1.00 16.05 16.99
CA LEU A 26 -0.25 16.33 17.69
C LEU A 26 -0.26 15.49 18.97
N THR A 27 -0.56 16.14 20.09
CA THR A 27 -0.71 15.48 21.39
C THR A 27 -2.18 15.46 21.76
N LEU A 28 -2.74 14.26 21.91
CA LEU A 28 -4.09 14.05 22.38
C LEU A 28 -4.05 13.60 23.84
N ALA A 29 -4.80 14.28 24.71
CA ALA A 29 -4.88 13.97 26.13
C ALA A 29 -6.24 13.37 26.47
N PHE A 30 -6.24 12.20 27.11
CA PHE A 30 -7.43 11.48 27.51
C PHE A 30 -7.52 11.39 29.04
N LYS A 31 -8.75 11.42 29.57
CA LYS A 31 -9.01 11.27 31.00
C LYS A 31 -8.84 9.82 31.47
N LEU A 32 -9.13 8.85 30.59
CA LEU A 32 -9.10 7.42 30.91
C LEU A 32 -8.18 6.67 29.95
N LEU A 33 -7.42 5.70 30.46
CA LEU A 33 -6.54 4.84 29.66
C LEU A 33 -7.30 4.13 28.54
N GLN A 34 -8.47 3.57 28.86
CA GLN A 34 -9.31 2.85 27.90
C GLN A 34 -9.73 3.74 26.70
N GLN A 35 -9.93 5.05 26.91
CA GLN A 35 -10.23 5.97 25.81
C GLN A 35 -9.00 6.11 24.91
N ARG A 36 -7.83 6.35 25.49
CA ARG A 36 -6.56 6.47 24.75
C ARG A 36 -6.28 5.22 23.90
N GLU A 37 -6.51 4.02 24.45
CA GLU A 37 -6.34 2.75 23.74
C GLU A 37 -7.34 2.56 22.60
N LYS A 38 -8.63 2.87 22.82
CA LYS A 38 -9.65 2.83 21.76
C LYS A 38 -9.30 3.78 20.63
N TRP A 39 -8.87 5.00 20.95
CA TRP A 39 -8.48 5.97 19.93
C TRP A 39 -7.25 5.53 19.16
N LEU A 40 -6.22 4.99 19.83
CA LEU A 40 -5.06 4.40 19.17
C LEU A 40 -5.48 3.32 18.16
N HIS A 41 -6.31 2.37 18.59
CA HIS A 41 -6.83 1.31 17.72
C HIS A 41 -7.60 1.87 16.51
N HIS A 42 -8.47 2.86 16.70
CA HIS A 42 -9.19 3.49 15.60
C HIS A 42 -8.28 4.24 14.62
N PHE A 43 -7.22 4.90 15.12
CA PHE A 43 -6.22 5.53 14.25
C PHE A 43 -5.46 4.49 13.43
N GLU A 44 -5.12 3.33 14.00
CA GLU A 44 -4.46 2.24 13.27
C GLU A 44 -5.38 1.67 12.18
N LEU A 45 -6.66 1.45 12.48
CA LEU A 45 -7.65 1.02 11.49
C LEU A 45 -7.82 2.04 10.36
N ALA A 46 -7.93 3.33 10.71
CA ALA A 46 -8.05 4.41 9.75
C ALA A 46 -6.80 4.51 8.87
N ARG A 47 -5.61 4.42 9.47
CA ARG A 47 -4.32 4.39 8.76
C ARG A 47 -4.28 3.23 7.77
N ASN A 48 -4.63 2.02 8.19
CA ASN A 48 -4.64 0.84 7.32
C ASN A 48 -5.69 0.92 6.20
N ASN A 49 -6.71 1.78 6.31
CA ASN A 49 -7.62 2.05 5.20
C ASN A 49 -6.99 2.98 4.15
N VAL A 50 -6.24 3.99 4.58
CA VAL A 50 -5.58 4.94 3.66
C VAL A 50 -4.31 4.32 3.05
N LEU A 51 -3.52 3.65 3.87
CA LEU A 51 -2.26 2.99 3.53
C LEU A 51 -2.35 1.51 3.95
N PRO A 52 -2.90 0.65 3.07
CA PRO A 52 -3.05 -0.76 3.38
C PRO A 52 -1.69 -1.46 3.43
N GLU A 53 -1.45 -2.25 4.49
CA GLU A 53 -0.16 -2.94 4.74
C GLU A 53 0.31 -3.78 3.55
N HIS A 54 -0.61 -4.44 2.86
CA HIS A 54 -0.30 -5.28 1.70
C HIS A 54 0.07 -4.49 0.42
N ALA A 55 0.12 -3.16 0.46
CA ALA A 55 0.56 -2.34 -0.67
C ALA A 55 2.09 -2.24 -0.77
N GLU A 56 2.81 -2.40 0.33
CA GLU A 56 4.27 -2.32 0.33
C GLU A 56 4.89 -3.35 -0.62
N GLY A 57 5.90 -2.94 -1.38
CA GLY A 57 6.55 -3.80 -2.39
C GLY A 57 5.75 -4.04 -3.67
N THR A 58 4.42 -3.83 -3.69
CA THR A 58 3.60 -4.03 -4.89
C THR A 58 3.81 -2.96 -5.97
N GLY A 59 4.29 -1.78 -5.57
CA GLY A 59 4.50 -0.65 -6.47
C GLY A 59 3.23 0.11 -6.87
N HIS A 60 2.08 -0.22 -6.28
CA HIS A 60 0.84 0.53 -6.49
C HIS A 60 0.87 1.85 -5.70
N LYS A 61 0.45 2.95 -6.34
CA LYS A 61 0.16 4.22 -5.68
C LYS A 61 -1.34 4.32 -5.48
N LEU A 62 -1.83 3.89 -4.32
CA LEU A 62 -3.25 3.68 -4.07
C LEU A 62 -3.95 4.91 -3.50
N HIS A 63 -5.17 5.15 -3.98
CA HIS A 63 -6.09 6.14 -3.43
C HIS A 63 -7.36 5.44 -2.94
N TYR A 64 -7.63 5.52 -1.65
CA TYR A 64 -8.88 5.03 -1.06
C TYR A 64 -10.03 6.00 -1.40
N LYS A 65 -11.05 5.55 -2.15
CA LYS A 65 -12.05 6.47 -2.73
C LYS A 65 -13.42 5.84 -2.90
N SER A 66 -14.46 6.67 -2.82
CA SER A 66 -15.83 6.35 -3.24
C SER A 66 -15.98 6.48 -4.75
N PHE A 67 -16.42 5.40 -5.38
CA PHE A 67 -16.82 5.36 -6.78
C PHE A 67 -18.32 5.62 -6.91
N LYS A 68 -18.76 6.05 -8.10
CA LYS A 68 -20.18 6.32 -8.33
C LYS A 68 -21.00 5.02 -8.26
N VAL A 69 -22.20 5.07 -7.72
CA VAL A 69 -23.01 3.87 -7.45
C VAL A 69 -23.75 3.38 -8.69
N ASP A 70 -24.00 4.26 -9.66
CA ASP A 70 -24.66 3.99 -10.94
C ASP A 70 -23.77 3.19 -11.93
N VAL A 71 -22.49 2.99 -11.62
CA VAL A 71 -21.54 2.29 -12.47
C VAL A 71 -20.99 1.04 -11.76
N PRO A 72 -21.08 -0.16 -12.38
CA PRO A 72 -20.53 -1.38 -11.79
C PRO A 72 -19.01 -1.44 -11.99
N TYR A 73 -18.26 -1.04 -10.96
CA TYR A 73 -16.80 -1.09 -10.98
C TYR A 73 -16.27 -2.49 -10.63
N LYS A 74 -15.41 -3.06 -11.48
CA LYS A 74 -14.77 -4.37 -11.26
C LYS A 74 -13.34 -4.23 -10.75
N CYS A 75 -12.93 -5.15 -9.88
CA CYS A 75 -11.54 -5.26 -9.47
C CYS A 75 -10.68 -5.86 -10.59
N SER A 76 -9.55 -5.22 -10.89
CA SER A 76 -8.61 -5.64 -11.94
C SER A 76 -7.83 -6.93 -11.62
N VAL A 77 -8.00 -7.50 -10.43
CA VAL A 77 -7.32 -8.73 -9.98
C VAL A 77 -8.26 -9.93 -10.00
N CYS A 78 -9.43 -9.82 -9.36
CA CYS A 78 -10.37 -10.94 -9.24
C CYS A 78 -11.60 -10.86 -10.17
N ASP A 79 -11.72 -9.81 -10.97
CA ASP A 79 -12.85 -9.49 -11.86
C ASP A 79 -14.24 -9.38 -11.18
N LYS A 80 -14.29 -9.41 -9.84
CA LYS A 80 -15.52 -9.20 -9.07
C LYS A 80 -15.79 -7.72 -8.84
N PHE A 81 -17.06 -7.36 -8.67
CA PHE A 81 -17.47 -5.98 -8.40
C PHE A 81 -16.95 -5.46 -7.04
N LEU A 82 -16.60 -4.17 -7.00
CA LEU A 82 -16.39 -3.44 -5.76
C LEU A 82 -17.75 -3.25 -5.08
N LYS A 83 -17.87 -3.69 -3.82
CA LYS A 83 -19.14 -3.71 -3.10
C LYS A 83 -19.32 -2.44 -2.26
N GLY A 84 -20.57 -1.99 -2.13
CA GLY A 84 -20.96 -0.88 -1.25
C GLY A 84 -21.23 0.43 -1.99
N LEU A 85 -21.71 1.43 -1.23
CA LEU A 85 -22.08 2.75 -1.74
C LEU A 85 -20.96 3.79 -1.60
N PHE A 86 -20.07 3.56 -0.64
CA PHE A 86 -18.97 4.47 -0.30
C PHE A 86 -17.71 3.67 -0.08
N PHE A 87 -16.58 4.25 -0.48
CA PHE A 87 -15.25 3.71 -0.26
C PHE A 87 -15.12 2.21 -0.58
N GLN A 88 -15.65 1.82 -1.73
CA GLN A 88 -15.78 0.42 -2.15
C GLN A 88 -14.44 -0.27 -2.40
N GLY A 89 -13.38 0.53 -2.60
CA GLY A 89 -12.03 0.03 -2.83
C GLY A 89 -11.04 1.14 -3.12
N TYR A 90 -10.04 0.81 -3.92
CA TYR A 90 -8.88 1.64 -4.22
C TYR A 90 -8.74 1.86 -5.71
N LYS A 91 -8.23 3.04 -6.09
CA LYS A 91 -7.76 3.32 -7.45
C LYS A 91 -6.24 3.51 -7.41
N CYS A 92 -5.51 2.78 -8.24
CA CYS A 92 -4.09 3.00 -8.40
C CYS A 92 -3.84 4.14 -9.39
N GLU A 93 -3.02 5.13 -9.02
CA GLU A 93 -2.61 6.22 -9.90
C GLU A 93 -1.64 5.75 -10.99
N ASN A 94 -0.80 4.77 -10.68
CA ASN A 94 0.24 4.28 -11.59
C ASN A 94 -0.35 3.43 -12.73
N CYS A 95 -1.21 2.46 -12.42
CA CYS A 95 -1.78 1.56 -13.43
C CYS A 95 -3.25 1.85 -13.78
N GLY A 96 -3.90 2.80 -13.10
CA GLY A 96 -5.33 3.09 -13.26
C GLY A 96 -6.29 2.03 -12.72
N GLY A 97 -5.76 0.87 -12.29
CA GLY A 97 -6.54 -0.29 -11.86
C GLY A 97 -7.35 -0.05 -10.59
N LEU A 98 -8.47 -0.77 -10.49
CA LEU A 98 -9.38 -0.74 -9.36
C LEU A 98 -9.19 -2.01 -8.52
N LEU A 99 -9.08 -1.86 -7.20
CA LEU A 99 -8.63 -2.94 -6.32
C LEU A 99 -9.50 -3.02 -5.06
N HIS A 100 -9.87 -4.24 -4.65
CA HIS A 100 -10.29 -4.49 -3.27
C HIS A 100 -9.06 -4.44 -2.35
N LYS A 101 -9.27 -4.13 -1.06
CA LYS A 101 -8.20 -4.13 -0.05
C LYS A 101 -7.40 -5.45 -0.05
N ALA A 102 -8.11 -6.58 -0.05
CA ALA A 102 -7.52 -7.91 -0.04
C ALA A 102 -6.82 -8.30 -1.37
N CYS A 103 -7.12 -7.60 -2.48
CA CYS A 103 -6.54 -7.90 -3.78
C CYS A 103 -5.23 -7.15 -4.07
N ILE A 104 -4.88 -6.15 -3.25
CA ILE A 104 -3.72 -5.29 -3.46
C ILE A 104 -2.42 -6.09 -3.49
N GLY A 105 -2.21 -6.95 -2.50
CA GLY A 105 -0.99 -7.75 -2.35
C GLY A 105 -0.88 -8.93 -3.32
N LEU A 106 -1.94 -9.24 -4.08
CA LEU A 106 -1.99 -10.43 -4.93
C LEU A 106 -1.32 -10.23 -6.30
N ARG A 107 -1.15 -8.97 -6.74
CA ARG A 107 -0.55 -8.68 -8.05
C ARG A 107 0.25 -7.37 -8.02
N PRO A 108 1.50 -7.37 -8.52
CA PRO A 108 2.30 -6.15 -8.62
C PRO A 108 1.70 -5.15 -9.62
N CYS A 109 2.08 -3.88 -9.46
CA CYS A 109 1.60 -2.79 -10.29
C CYS A 109 2.18 -2.84 -11.70
N ALA A 110 1.30 -2.99 -12.69
CA ALA A 110 1.70 -2.98 -14.11
C ALA A 110 2.13 -1.59 -14.63
N GLY A 111 1.76 -0.51 -13.93
CA GLY A 111 2.06 0.87 -14.33
C GLY A 111 3.41 1.37 -13.84
N ARG A 112 4.09 0.61 -12.97
CA ARG A 112 5.47 0.91 -12.59
C ARG A 112 6.34 0.34 -13.71
N ARG A 113 6.97 1.21 -14.51
CA ARG A 113 8.17 0.78 -15.25
C ARG A 113 9.11 0.26 -14.18
N HIS A 114 9.37 -1.03 -14.16
CA HIS A 114 10.48 -1.55 -13.41
C HIS A 114 11.69 -0.76 -13.92
N THR A 115 12.28 0.10 -13.09
CA THR A 115 13.71 0.35 -13.22
C THR A 115 14.34 -0.98 -12.86
N THR A 116 14.34 -1.90 -13.82
CA THR A 116 15.31 -2.97 -13.85
C THR A 116 16.64 -2.24 -13.90
N SER A 117 17.28 -2.07 -12.75
CA SER A 117 18.72 -2.20 -12.71
C SER A 117 19.01 -3.61 -13.22
N VAL A 118 19.07 -3.72 -14.55
CA VAL A 118 19.63 -4.87 -15.24
C VAL A 118 21.11 -4.80 -14.88
N SER A 119 21.49 -5.42 -13.78
CA SER A 119 22.88 -5.81 -13.61
C SER A 119 23.14 -6.83 -14.71
N HIS A 120 23.85 -6.40 -15.76
CA HIS A 120 24.44 -7.31 -16.73
C HIS A 120 25.17 -8.43 -15.99
N SER A 121 24.65 -9.64 -16.14
CA SER A 121 25.44 -10.86 -16.10
C SER A 121 24.93 -11.72 -17.23
N SER A 122 25.52 -11.50 -18.40
CA SER A 122 25.50 -12.45 -19.50
C SER A 122 26.06 -13.78 -18.99
N SER A 123 25.21 -14.78 -18.85
CA SER A 123 25.62 -16.17 -18.65
C SER A 123 24.71 -17.06 -19.48
N PHE A 124 25.11 -17.14 -20.75
CA PHE A 124 24.97 -18.21 -21.73
C PHE A 124 23.89 -19.28 -21.47
N THR A 125 22.91 -19.32 -22.38
CA THR A 125 22.16 -20.54 -22.69
C THR A 125 23.00 -21.43 -23.61
N ASN A 126 23.03 -22.74 -23.37
CA ASN A 126 22.38 -23.73 -24.25
C ASN A 126 22.94 -25.16 -24.10
N GLY A 127 22.01 -26.12 -24.06
CA GLY A 127 21.95 -27.16 -25.09
C GLY A 127 22.91 -28.34 -24.94
N THR A 128 22.37 -29.44 -24.42
CA THR A 128 22.85 -30.80 -24.66
C THR A 128 22.89 -31.12 -26.16
N HIS A 129 24.08 -31.37 -26.72
CA HIS A 129 24.18 -32.19 -27.93
C HIS A 129 25.56 -32.87 -28.03
N PHE A 130 25.57 -34.20 -27.97
CA PHE A 130 26.70 -35.05 -28.33
C PHE A 130 26.96 -34.96 -29.84
N ARG A 131 28.24 -34.88 -30.24
CA ARG A 131 28.76 -35.49 -31.49
C ARG A 131 30.22 -35.91 -31.30
N HIS A 132 30.48 -37.19 -31.53
CA HIS A 132 31.81 -37.75 -31.80
C HIS A 132 32.36 -37.23 -33.13
N SER A 133 33.69 -37.09 -33.20
CA SER A 133 34.48 -37.60 -34.33
C SER A 133 35.97 -37.58 -34.00
N SER A 134 36.60 -38.70 -34.35
CA SER A 134 37.97 -39.14 -34.12
C SER A 134 38.95 -38.72 -35.23
N PHE A 135 40.25 -38.85 -34.91
CA PHE A 135 41.45 -38.88 -35.76
C PHE A 135 42.07 -37.56 -36.25
N GLY A 136 43.39 -37.49 -36.05
CA GLY A 136 44.32 -36.47 -36.53
C GLY A 136 45.46 -36.24 -35.55
#